data_AF-A0A934KUI9-F1
#
_entry.id   AF-A0A934KUI9-F1
#
_cell.length_a   1.000
_cell.length_b   1.000
_cell.length_c   1.000
_cell.angle_alpha   90.00
_cell.angle_beta   90.00
_cell.angle_gamma   90.00
#
_symmetry.space_group_name_H-M   'P 1'
#
loop_
_entity.id
_entity.type
_entity.pdbx_description
1 polymer ?
#
loop_
_entity_poly.entity_id
_entity_poly.type
_entity_poly.pdbx_seq_one_letter_code
_entity_poly.pdbx_strand_id
1 'polypeptide(L)'
;MNVLKKASLLALITFFSFGCSDDDAANDAEGNAKVSIKLMDAPGDYEHVYIDIVDVMVKVNDNGDGEEGWQSLNAINTGVYDLLTLTGGVNVLLVDDFEVLSGTLNQIRLILGDDNTVVIDGETFPLKTPSAQQSGLKIKLNQTLLPNTAYTFLLDFDVDKSIVIAGNSGNINLKPVIRASAEATTGTISGSVLPLGVQTQISATNGVDVVTTYADANGNFLLLGLTAGSYTVTVTPNPASQLTPSILKNVEVTVEKDTSLGVITIK
;
A
#
# COMPACT_ATOMS: atom_id res chain seq x y z
N MET A 1 94.15 12.80 5.65
CA MET A 1 94.48 14.11 6.24
C MET A 1 93.56 15.16 5.60
N ASN A 2 92.87 15.95 6.42
CA ASN A 2 91.99 17.09 6.07
C ASN A 2 90.81 16.82 5.11
N VAL A 3 89.65 16.53 5.70
CA VAL A 3 88.33 16.67 5.07
C VAL A 3 87.99 18.17 4.95
N LEU A 4 87.48 18.62 3.80
CA LEU A 4 87.10 20.03 3.59
C LEU A 4 85.74 20.39 4.19
N LYS A 5 85.49 21.70 4.31
CA LYS A 5 84.47 22.32 5.16
C LYS A 5 83.11 22.50 4.45
N LYS A 6 82.06 22.57 5.28
CA LYS A 6 80.88 23.50 5.27
C LYS A 6 80.78 24.42 4.02
N ALA A 7 79.63 24.66 3.38
CA ALA A 7 78.22 24.54 3.76
C ALA A 7 77.35 24.27 2.47
N SER A 8 76.02 24.46 2.35
CA SER A 8 75.04 25.17 3.19
C SER A 8 73.57 24.71 2.99
N LEU A 9 72.68 25.42 3.69
CA LEU A 9 71.21 25.36 3.77
C LEU A 9 70.47 25.77 2.47
N LEU A 10 69.46 24.99 2.06
CA LEU A 10 68.24 25.52 1.44
C LEU A 10 67.04 24.67 1.89
N ALA A 11 66.04 25.30 2.50
CA ALA A 11 64.86 24.62 3.03
C ALA A 11 63.78 24.47 1.94
N LEU A 12 63.18 23.29 1.83
CA LEU A 12 61.96 23.08 1.03
C LEU A 12 60.86 22.57 1.95
N ILE A 13 59.98 23.48 2.38
CA ILE A 13 58.79 23.17 3.17
C ILE A 13 57.80 22.48 2.24
N THR A 14 57.56 21.18 2.45
CA THR A 14 56.52 20.43 1.72
C THR A 14 55.25 20.38 2.57
N PHE A 15 54.28 21.22 2.23
CA PHE A 15 52.94 21.20 2.83
C PHE A 15 52.18 19.97 2.31
N PHE A 16 52.05 18.93 3.11
CA PHE A 16 51.09 17.84 2.88
C PHE A 16 49.79 18.15 3.63
N SER A 17 49.00 19.07 3.07
CA SER A 17 47.58 19.18 3.40
C SER A 17 46.82 18.07 2.66
N PHE A 18 46.75 16.88 3.26
CA PHE A 18 45.69 15.95 2.90
C PHE A 18 44.37 16.58 3.34
N GLY A 19 43.52 16.90 2.36
CA GLY A 19 42.20 17.45 2.64
C GLY A 19 41.35 16.41 3.33
N CYS A 20 40.85 16.73 4.51
CA CYS A 20 39.60 16.16 4.99
C CYS A 20 38.51 16.73 4.07
N SER A 21 37.95 15.92 3.17
CA SER A 21 36.68 16.26 2.54
C SER A 21 35.57 15.86 3.51
N ASP A 22 34.63 16.78 3.72
CA ASP A 22 33.63 16.76 4.78
C ASP A 22 33.01 15.40 5.13
N ASP A 23 32.81 15.22 6.45
CA ASP A 23 32.03 14.14 7.04
C ASP A 23 30.52 14.25 6.70
N ASP A 24 29.90 13.07 6.63
CA ASP A 24 28.52 12.77 7.05
C ASP A 24 27.33 13.46 6.35
N ALA A 25 26.87 12.81 5.28
CA ALA A 25 25.47 12.38 5.19
C ALA A 25 25.31 11.08 4.37
N ALA A 26 26.17 10.08 4.59
CA ALA A 26 25.85 8.72 4.19
C ALA A 26 24.75 8.19 5.14
N ASN A 27 23.54 8.01 4.64
CA ASN A 27 22.56 7.17 5.34
C ASN A 27 23.09 5.73 5.25
N ASP A 28 23.78 5.27 6.29
CA ASP A 28 24.28 3.91 6.41
C ASP A 28 23.12 2.91 6.50
N ALA A 29 22.65 2.50 5.33
CA ALA A 29 21.82 1.33 5.12
C ALA A 29 22.69 0.08 5.32
N GLU A 30 23.07 -0.23 6.57
CA GLU A 30 23.86 -1.41 6.92
C GLU A 30 23.04 -2.70 6.73
N GLY A 31 22.94 -3.15 5.49
CA GLY A 31 22.32 -4.41 5.09
C GLY A 31 20.89 -4.28 4.56
N ASN A 32 20.29 -5.43 4.27
CA ASN A 32 19.01 -5.52 3.58
C ASN A 32 17.84 -5.76 4.56
N ALA A 33 16.67 -5.29 4.18
CA ALA A 33 15.38 -5.67 4.75
C ALA A 33 14.60 -6.50 3.72
N LYS A 34 13.60 -7.26 4.18
CA LYS A 34 12.69 -8.02 3.31
C LYS A 34 11.34 -7.35 3.21
N VAL A 35 10.76 -7.32 2.02
CA VAL A 35 9.49 -6.68 1.72
C VAL A 35 8.57 -7.65 0.99
N SER A 36 7.42 -7.92 1.60
CA SER A 36 6.27 -8.60 1.00
C SER A 36 5.14 -7.59 0.76
N ILE A 37 4.37 -7.77 -0.31
CA ILE A 37 3.26 -6.86 -0.67
C ILE A 37 2.03 -7.67 -1.02
N LYS A 38 0.93 -7.41 -0.32
CA LYS A 38 -0.40 -7.99 -0.55
C LYS A 38 -1.34 -6.92 -1.13
N LEU A 39 -2.03 -7.22 -2.22
CA LEU A 39 -3.13 -6.41 -2.77
C LEU A 39 -4.48 -6.93 -2.24
N MET A 40 -5.33 -6.02 -1.80
CA MET A 40 -6.69 -6.27 -1.33
C MET A 40 -7.63 -5.14 -1.79
N ASP A 41 -8.94 -5.37 -1.69
CA ASP A 41 -9.95 -4.44 -2.17
C ASP A 41 -10.70 -3.74 -1.03
N ALA A 42 -10.95 -2.44 -1.24
CA ALA A 42 -11.97 -1.67 -0.56
C ALA A 42 -13.18 -1.53 -1.50
N PRO A 43 -14.36 -2.04 -1.10
CA PRO A 43 -15.47 -2.38 -1.98
C PRO A 43 -16.10 -1.19 -2.71
N GLY A 44 -16.48 -1.41 -3.97
CA GLY A 44 -17.35 -0.51 -4.75
C GLY A 44 -18.71 -1.10 -5.12
N ASP A 45 -19.55 -0.27 -5.74
CA ASP A 45 -20.90 -0.63 -6.24
C ASP A 45 -20.86 -0.90 -7.75
N TYR A 46 -20.18 -1.99 -8.12
CA TYR A 46 -20.03 -2.48 -9.50
C TYR A 46 -20.21 -4.01 -9.51
N GLU A 47 -20.48 -4.60 -10.68
CA GLU A 47 -20.59 -6.07 -10.80
C GLU A 47 -19.22 -6.75 -10.75
N HIS A 48 -18.25 -6.20 -11.49
CA HIS A 48 -16.86 -6.64 -11.55
C HIS A 48 -15.94 -5.47 -11.88
N VAL A 49 -14.72 -5.48 -11.34
CA VAL A 49 -13.67 -4.48 -11.64
C VAL A 49 -12.35 -5.18 -11.88
N TYR A 50 -12.04 -5.39 -13.15
CA TYR A 50 -10.85 -6.07 -13.63
C TYR A 50 -9.69 -5.08 -13.78
N ILE A 51 -8.63 -5.26 -13.00
CA ILE A 51 -7.43 -4.43 -13.03
C ILE A 51 -6.22 -5.29 -13.42
N ASP A 52 -5.47 -4.84 -14.42
CA ASP A 52 -4.27 -5.50 -14.92
C ASP A 52 -3.04 -5.07 -14.10
N ILE A 53 -2.46 -5.99 -13.32
CA ILE A 53 -1.32 -5.74 -12.44
C ILE A 53 -0.03 -6.19 -13.12
N VAL A 54 0.87 -5.25 -13.41
CA VAL A 54 2.12 -5.53 -14.15
C VAL A 54 3.34 -5.67 -13.24
N ASP A 55 3.49 -4.81 -12.23
CA ASP A 55 4.63 -4.84 -11.30
C ASP A 55 4.35 -4.01 -10.03
N VAL A 56 5.21 -4.15 -9.02
CA VAL A 56 5.28 -3.24 -7.88
C VAL A 56 6.70 -2.68 -7.77
N MET A 57 6.81 -1.35 -7.67
CA MET A 57 8.09 -0.66 -7.49
C MET A 57 8.14 0.08 -6.16
N VAL A 58 9.35 0.35 -5.67
CA VAL A 58 9.60 1.12 -4.44
C VAL A 58 10.67 2.18 -4.62
N LYS A 59 10.63 3.19 -3.75
CA LYS A 59 11.76 4.08 -3.46
C LYS A 59 12.19 3.91 -2.01
N VAL A 60 13.46 3.55 -1.81
CA VAL A 60 14.09 3.44 -0.50
C VAL A 60 15.22 4.47 -0.42
N ASN A 61 15.26 5.24 0.67
CA ASN A 61 16.20 6.34 0.92
C ASN A 61 16.16 7.47 -0.12
N ASP A 62 15.05 7.60 -0.85
CA ASP A 62 14.77 8.65 -1.83
C ASP A 62 13.34 9.17 -1.67
N ASN A 63 13.20 10.41 -1.20
CA ASN A 63 11.92 11.09 -1.03
C ASN A 63 11.53 11.99 -2.24
N GLY A 64 12.34 12.02 -3.29
CA GLY A 64 12.15 12.85 -4.47
C GLY A 64 11.01 12.37 -5.36
N ASP A 65 10.22 13.30 -5.90
CA ASP A 65 9.04 12.99 -6.72
C ASP A 65 9.35 12.58 -8.18
N GLY A 66 10.63 12.46 -8.55
CA GLY A 66 11.09 12.06 -9.89
C GLY A 66 10.92 10.58 -10.24
N GLU A 67 11.43 10.22 -11.42
CA GLU A 67 11.44 8.85 -11.96
C GLU A 67 12.79 8.12 -11.77
N GLU A 68 13.79 8.80 -11.21
CA GLU A 68 15.00 8.17 -10.69
C GLU A 68 14.70 7.44 -9.36
N GLY A 69 15.57 6.52 -8.93
CA GLY A 69 15.47 5.86 -7.61
C GLY A 69 14.42 4.74 -7.49
N TRP A 70 13.63 4.44 -8.51
CA TRP A 70 12.68 3.33 -8.49
C TRP A 70 13.35 1.97 -8.66
N GLN A 71 13.10 1.07 -7.71
CA GLN A 71 13.47 -0.34 -7.77
C GLN A 71 12.22 -1.19 -8.02
N SER A 72 12.22 -2.02 -9.06
CA SER A 72 11.21 -3.07 -9.24
C SER A 72 11.40 -4.17 -8.20
N LEU A 73 10.29 -4.69 -7.67
CA LEU A 73 10.26 -5.83 -6.76
C LEU A 73 9.97 -7.16 -7.48
N ASN A 74 9.90 -7.16 -8.82
CA ASN A 74 9.61 -8.33 -9.66
C ASN A 74 8.34 -9.07 -9.21
N ALA A 75 7.18 -8.43 -9.34
CA ALA A 75 5.92 -9.01 -8.86
C ALA A 75 5.65 -10.42 -9.42
N ILE A 76 5.26 -11.35 -8.55
CA ILE A 76 5.21 -12.80 -8.83
C ILE A 76 3.83 -13.31 -9.26
N ASN A 77 2.76 -12.56 -8.96
CA ASN A 77 1.38 -12.90 -9.28
C ASN A 77 0.75 -11.73 -10.08
N THR A 78 1.21 -11.54 -11.31
CA THR A 78 0.79 -10.47 -12.23
C THR A 78 -0.33 -10.89 -13.17
N GLY A 79 -0.98 -9.92 -13.81
CA GLY A 79 -2.11 -10.09 -14.72
C GLY A 79 -3.41 -9.48 -14.20
N VAL A 80 -4.52 -9.83 -14.85
CA VAL A 80 -5.84 -9.24 -14.62
C VAL A 80 -6.56 -9.89 -13.42
N TYR A 81 -6.91 -9.08 -12.42
CA TYR A 81 -7.66 -9.49 -11.24
C TYR A 81 -8.99 -8.74 -11.13
N ASP A 82 -10.07 -9.46 -10.82
CA ASP A 82 -11.33 -8.83 -10.36
C ASP A 82 -11.19 -8.44 -8.89
N LEU A 83 -11.03 -7.15 -8.62
CA LEU A 83 -10.78 -6.65 -7.27
C LEU A 83 -11.92 -6.96 -6.31
N LEU A 84 -13.17 -7.00 -6.77
CA LEU A 84 -14.33 -7.27 -5.92
C LEU A 84 -14.36 -8.71 -5.35
N THR A 85 -13.48 -9.60 -5.85
CA THR A 85 -13.25 -10.93 -5.26
C THR A 85 -12.28 -10.92 -4.08
N LEU A 86 -11.52 -9.83 -3.86
CA LEU A 86 -10.51 -9.69 -2.80
C LEU A 86 -11.12 -9.19 -1.47
N THR A 87 -12.28 -9.76 -1.12
CA THR A 87 -13.09 -9.40 0.06
C THR A 87 -12.99 -10.48 1.14
N GLY A 88 -13.51 -10.22 2.35
CA GLY A 88 -13.49 -11.21 3.44
C GLY A 88 -12.10 -11.66 3.92
N GLY A 89 -11.04 -10.92 3.59
CA GLY A 89 -9.64 -11.25 3.89
C GLY A 89 -8.87 -11.96 2.75
N VAL A 90 -9.53 -12.22 1.61
CA VAL A 90 -8.84 -12.67 0.39
C VAL A 90 -7.92 -11.55 -0.12
N ASN A 91 -6.71 -11.90 -0.56
CA ASN A 91 -5.70 -10.97 -1.04
C ASN A 91 -4.78 -11.64 -2.06
N VAL A 92 -4.12 -10.85 -2.92
CA VAL A 92 -3.11 -11.31 -3.87
C VAL A 92 -1.72 -10.97 -3.34
N LEU A 93 -0.87 -11.98 -3.14
CA LEU A 93 0.54 -11.76 -2.79
C LEU A 93 1.31 -11.33 -4.04
N LEU A 94 1.48 -10.03 -4.24
CA LEU A 94 2.20 -9.48 -5.39
C LEU A 94 3.71 -9.65 -5.27
N VAL A 95 4.25 -9.51 -4.07
CA VAL A 95 5.69 -9.64 -3.78
C VAL A 95 5.85 -10.49 -2.52
N ASP A 96 6.79 -11.43 -2.53
CA ASP A 96 7.12 -12.29 -1.40
C ASP A 96 8.59 -12.15 -1.00
N ASP A 97 8.83 -11.65 0.22
CA ASP A 97 10.09 -11.68 0.95
C ASP A 97 11.31 -11.05 0.21
N PHE A 98 11.04 -10.11 -0.69
CA PHE A 98 12.02 -9.51 -1.61
C PHE A 98 13.02 -8.60 -0.88
N GLU A 99 14.31 -8.72 -1.19
CA GLU A 99 15.35 -7.93 -0.53
C GLU A 99 15.48 -6.52 -1.10
N VAL A 100 15.36 -5.53 -0.21
CA VAL A 100 15.63 -4.10 -0.47
C VAL A 100 16.67 -3.60 0.54
N LEU A 101 17.29 -2.45 0.27
CA LEU A 101 18.16 -1.81 1.26
C LEU A 101 17.37 -1.46 2.55
N SER A 102 18.05 -1.49 3.69
CA SER A 102 17.52 -0.89 4.92
C SER A 102 17.48 0.65 4.84
N GLY A 103 16.82 1.30 5.80
CA GLY A 103 16.65 2.75 5.84
C GLY A 103 15.18 3.16 5.81
N THR A 104 14.77 4.09 4.93
CA THR A 104 13.37 4.57 4.85
C THR A 104 12.73 4.18 3.52
N LEU A 105 11.65 3.40 3.56
CA LEU A 105 10.76 3.20 2.42
C LEU A 105 9.86 4.43 2.27
N ASN A 106 10.15 5.24 1.26
CA ASN A 106 9.52 6.54 1.01
C ASN A 106 8.31 6.48 0.07
N GLN A 107 8.33 5.56 -0.90
CA GLN A 107 7.22 5.41 -1.85
C GLN A 107 7.04 3.96 -2.27
N ILE A 108 5.79 3.53 -2.44
CA ILE A 108 5.39 2.32 -3.17
C ILE A 108 4.64 2.76 -4.42
N ARG A 109 4.78 2.03 -5.53
CA ARG A 109 4.09 2.27 -6.79
C ARG A 109 3.56 0.97 -7.35
N LEU A 110 2.25 0.89 -7.55
CA LEU A 110 1.61 -0.18 -8.30
C LEU A 110 1.63 0.19 -9.80
N ILE A 111 2.21 -0.68 -10.63
CA ILE A 111 2.21 -0.55 -12.09
C ILE A 111 1.01 -1.31 -12.64
N LEU A 112 0.19 -0.61 -13.41
CA LEU A 112 -0.98 -1.17 -14.09
C LEU A 112 -0.69 -1.33 -15.57
N GLY A 113 -1.24 -2.38 -16.18
CA GLY A 113 -1.25 -2.55 -17.64
C GLY A 113 -2.44 -1.84 -18.29
N ASP A 114 -2.75 -2.20 -19.53
CA ASP A 114 -3.80 -1.55 -20.32
C ASP A 114 -5.16 -2.31 -20.26
N ASP A 115 -5.18 -3.59 -19.87
CA ASP A 115 -6.36 -4.47 -19.92
C ASP A 115 -7.35 -4.26 -18.73
N ASN A 116 -7.57 -3.02 -18.33
CA ASN A 116 -8.48 -2.66 -17.23
C ASN A 116 -9.93 -2.50 -17.72
N THR A 117 -10.89 -3.12 -17.04
CA THR A 117 -12.32 -3.03 -17.38
C THR A 117 -13.24 -3.00 -16.16
N VAL A 118 -14.45 -2.50 -16.33
CA VAL A 118 -15.54 -2.53 -15.33
C VAL A 118 -16.79 -3.13 -15.95
N VAL A 119 -17.58 -3.86 -15.15
CA VAL A 119 -18.90 -4.36 -15.57
C VAL A 119 -20.01 -3.57 -14.86
N ILE A 120 -20.94 -3.03 -15.67
CA ILE A 120 -22.09 -2.22 -15.24
C ILE A 120 -23.30 -2.70 -16.04
N ASP A 121 -24.40 -3.03 -15.35
CA ASP A 121 -25.65 -3.52 -15.95
C ASP A 121 -25.43 -4.73 -16.91
N GLY A 122 -24.49 -5.61 -16.57
CA GLY A 122 -24.06 -6.75 -17.37
C GLY A 122 -23.20 -6.44 -18.60
N GLU A 123 -22.88 -5.18 -18.89
CA GLU A 123 -22.02 -4.77 -20.01
C GLU A 123 -20.59 -4.43 -19.53
N THR A 124 -19.58 -4.88 -20.30
CA THR A 124 -18.16 -4.63 -19.99
C THR A 124 -17.64 -3.37 -20.69
N PHE A 125 -17.09 -2.44 -19.92
CA PHE A 125 -16.55 -1.17 -20.41
C PHE A 125 -15.03 -1.07 -20.14
N PRO A 126 -14.22 -0.64 -21.12
CA PRO A 126 -12.80 -0.41 -20.91
C PRO A 126 -12.56 0.83 -20.05
N LEU A 127 -11.68 0.68 -19.06
CA LEU A 127 -11.29 1.76 -18.16
C LEU A 127 -10.08 2.50 -18.72
N LYS A 128 -10.24 3.80 -19.00
CA LYS A 128 -9.14 4.64 -19.51
C LYS A 128 -8.25 5.12 -18.36
N THR A 129 -6.97 4.80 -18.40
CA THR A 129 -5.95 5.44 -17.56
C THR A 129 -5.44 6.72 -18.25
N PRO A 130 -5.66 7.93 -17.70
CA PRO A 130 -4.94 9.13 -18.13
C PRO A 130 -3.43 8.90 -18.18
N SER A 131 -2.72 9.48 -19.15
CA SER A 131 -1.27 9.22 -19.36
C SER A 131 -0.39 9.56 -18.15
N ALA A 132 -0.82 10.48 -17.28
CA ALA A 132 -0.16 10.78 -16.00
C ALA A 132 -0.24 9.64 -14.95
N GLN A 133 -0.96 8.56 -15.25
CA GLN A 133 -1.14 7.37 -14.39
C GLN A 133 -0.52 6.10 -15.00
N GLN A 134 -0.07 6.15 -16.26
CA GLN A 134 0.73 5.07 -16.86
C GLN A 134 2.12 4.92 -16.21
N SER A 135 2.58 5.92 -15.45
CA SER A 135 3.76 5.81 -14.57
C SER A 135 3.45 5.16 -13.21
N GLY A 136 2.23 4.67 -12.98
CA GLY A 136 1.78 4.07 -11.72
C GLY A 136 1.44 5.08 -10.63
N LEU A 137 0.51 4.70 -9.73
CA LEU A 137 0.13 5.56 -8.60
C LEU A 137 1.25 5.55 -7.54
N LYS A 138 1.87 6.70 -7.26
CA LYS A 138 2.85 6.87 -6.18
C LYS A 138 2.13 6.98 -4.83
N ILE A 139 2.26 5.96 -3.99
CA ILE A 139 1.77 5.96 -2.61
C ILE A 139 2.92 6.39 -1.71
N LYS A 140 2.81 7.57 -1.08
CA LYS A 140 3.84 8.07 -0.15
C LYS A 140 3.72 7.35 1.18
N LEU A 141 4.82 6.78 1.63
CA LEU A 141 5.00 6.06 2.89
C LEU A 141 6.26 6.63 3.56
N ASN A 142 6.42 6.52 4.87
CA ASN A 142 7.70 6.87 5.52
C ASN A 142 8.01 5.81 6.58
N GLN A 143 8.12 4.56 6.12
CA GLN A 143 8.35 3.42 6.99
C GLN A 143 9.84 3.15 7.11
N THR A 144 10.36 3.13 8.33
CA THR A 144 11.73 2.66 8.59
C THR A 144 11.79 1.15 8.41
N LEU A 145 12.70 0.70 7.55
CA LEU A 145 13.08 -0.69 7.32
C LEU A 145 14.39 -0.97 8.05
N LEU A 146 14.34 -1.80 9.10
CA LEU A 146 15.52 -2.24 9.83
C LEU A 146 16.19 -3.42 9.11
N PRO A 147 17.53 -3.53 9.13
CA PRO A 147 18.23 -4.65 8.50
C PRO A 147 17.85 -5.98 9.15
N ASN A 148 17.88 -7.05 8.35
CA ASN A 148 17.47 -8.42 8.72
C ASN A 148 16.02 -8.55 9.24
N THR A 149 15.17 -7.56 8.99
CA THR A 149 13.75 -7.56 9.37
C THR A 149 12.87 -7.73 8.13
N ALA A 150 11.78 -8.49 8.26
CA ALA A 150 10.78 -8.68 7.21
C ALA A 150 9.54 -7.80 7.48
N TYR A 151 9.03 -7.17 6.42
CA TYR A 151 7.89 -6.27 6.46
C TYR A 151 6.86 -6.70 5.42
N THR A 152 5.60 -6.82 5.83
CA THR A 152 4.48 -6.97 4.88
C THR A 152 3.70 -5.68 4.79
N PHE A 153 3.49 -5.20 3.56
CA PHE A 153 2.63 -4.06 3.26
C PHE A 153 1.33 -4.53 2.61
N LEU A 154 0.23 -3.91 3.03
CA LEU A 154 -1.09 -4.08 2.47
C LEU A 154 -1.37 -2.89 1.56
N LEU A 155 -1.68 -3.16 0.29
CA LEU A 155 -2.21 -2.21 -0.67
C LEU A 155 -3.72 -2.43 -0.77
N ASP A 156 -4.45 -1.47 -0.22
CA ASP A 156 -5.90 -1.47 -0.10
C ASP A 156 -6.46 -0.54 -1.20
N PHE A 157 -6.99 -1.16 -2.27
CA PHE A 157 -7.42 -0.48 -3.49
C PHE A 157 -8.90 -0.09 -3.37
N ASP A 158 -9.20 1.20 -3.37
CA ASP A 158 -10.55 1.73 -3.18
C ASP A 158 -11.27 1.82 -4.53
N VAL A 159 -12.00 0.76 -4.90
CA VAL A 159 -12.65 0.66 -6.21
C VAL A 159 -13.69 1.78 -6.41
N ASP A 160 -14.49 2.09 -5.39
CA ASP A 160 -15.53 3.14 -5.43
C ASP A 160 -14.91 4.51 -5.79
N LYS A 161 -13.81 4.89 -5.15
CA LYS A 161 -13.12 6.16 -5.44
C LYS A 161 -12.22 6.11 -6.67
N SER A 162 -11.91 4.91 -7.18
CA SER A 162 -11.00 4.72 -8.31
C SER A 162 -11.67 4.81 -9.68
N ILE A 163 -12.99 4.58 -9.78
CA ILE A 163 -13.71 4.59 -11.04
C ILE A 163 -14.43 5.93 -11.23
N VAL A 164 -14.18 6.61 -12.36
CA VAL A 164 -14.70 7.96 -12.63
C VAL A 164 -15.42 8.00 -13.98
N ILE A 165 -16.76 8.05 -13.95
CA ILE A 165 -17.60 8.24 -15.13
C ILE A 165 -17.55 9.71 -15.57
N ALA A 166 -16.96 9.98 -16.74
CA ALA A 166 -16.68 11.32 -17.24
C ALA A 166 -17.87 11.98 -17.96
N GLY A 167 -18.97 12.16 -17.24
CA GLY A 167 -20.13 12.97 -17.64
C GLY A 167 -20.62 12.71 -19.08
N ASN A 168 -20.88 13.79 -19.82
CA ASN A 168 -21.44 13.74 -21.18
C ASN A 168 -20.56 13.03 -22.23
N SER A 169 -19.35 12.60 -21.89
CA SER A 169 -18.45 11.93 -22.82
C SER A 169 -18.60 10.41 -22.87
N GLY A 170 -19.30 9.80 -21.90
CA GLY A 170 -19.45 8.35 -21.77
C GLY A 170 -18.15 7.59 -21.47
N ASN A 171 -17.01 8.27 -21.32
CA ASN A 171 -15.75 7.63 -20.95
C ASN A 171 -15.79 7.25 -19.46
N ILE A 172 -15.36 6.04 -19.14
CA ILE A 172 -15.07 5.63 -17.77
C ILE A 172 -13.55 5.64 -17.61
N ASN A 173 -13.05 6.40 -16.64
CA ASN A 173 -11.62 6.50 -16.36
C ASN A 173 -11.27 5.72 -15.09
N LEU A 174 -10.13 5.05 -15.11
CA LEU A 174 -9.49 4.53 -13.92
C LEU A 174 -8.54 5.59 -13.36
N LYS A 175 -8.80 6.02 -12.13
CA LYS A 175 -7.98 6.94 -11.36
C LYS A 175 -7.67 6.30 -9.99
N PRO A 176 -6.70 5.38 -9.91
CA PRO A 176 -6.50 4.56 -8.72
C PRO A 176 -6.35 5.38 -7.43
N VAL A 177 -7.04 4.92 -6.39
CA VAL A 177 -6.94 5.40 -5.01
C VAL A 177 -6.55 4.20 -4.17
N ILE A 178 -5.31 4.19 -3.66
CA ILE A 178 -4.74 3.05 -2.94
C ILE A 178 -4.17 3.54 -1.62
N ARG A 179 -4.53 2.86 -0.54
CA ARG A 179 -3.99 3.07 0.80
C ARG A 179 -2.92 2.00 1.08
N ALA A 180 -1.70 2.44 1.40
CA ALA A 180 -0.65 1.53 1.88
C ALA A 180 -0.62 1.52 3.42
N SER A 181 -0.48 0.34 4.02
CA SER A 181 -0.26 0.18 5.46
C SER A 181 0.70 -0.97 5.75
N ALA A 182 1.41 -0.94 6.88
CA ALA A 182 2.28 -2.03 7.30
C ALA A 182 1.53 -2.95 8.28
N GLU A 183 1.57 -4.26 8.03
CA GLU A 183 0.86 -5.26 8.85
C GLU A 183 1.36 -5.25 10.31
N ALA A 184 2.67 -5.10 10.51
CA ALA A 184 3.31 -5.03 11.84
C ALA A 184 3.04 -3.74 12.65
N THR A 185 2.37 -2.73 12.08
CA THR A 185 2.00 -1.49 12.81
C THR A 185 0.48 -1.27 12.88
N THR A 186 -0.29 -2.28 12.44
CA THR A 186 -1.76 -2.22 12.36
C THR A 186 -2.40 -3.44 13.01
N GLY A 187 -3.71 -3.37 13.26
CA GLY A 187 -4.53 -4.47 13.74
C GLY A 187 -5.66 -4.81 12.77
N THR A 188 -6.49 -5.77 13.15
CA THR A 188 -7.65 -6.22 12.37
C THR A 188 -8.94 -6.13 13.16
N ILE A 189 -10.07 -6.05 12.45
CA ILE A 189 -11.42 -6.25 12.99
C ILE A 189 -12.08 -7.36 12.18
N SER A 190 -12.48 -8.44 12.85
CA SER A 190 -13.16 -9.59 12.23
C SER A 190 -14.59 -9.74 12.74
N GLY A 191 -15.40 -10.50 12.00
CA GLY A 191 -16.72 -10.95 12.47
C GLY A 191 -17.52 -11.62 11.37
N SER A 192 -18.81 -11.82 11.62
CA SER A 192 -19.75 -12.32 10.62
C SER A 192 -21.11 -11.62 10.71
N VAL A 193 -21.81 -11.45 9.60
CA VAL A 193 -23.13 -10.81 9.52
C VAL A 193 -24.25 -11.81 9.25
N LEU A 194 -25.45 -11.50 9.75
CA LEU A 194 -26.71 -12.18 9.43
C LEU A 194 -27.81 -11.16 9.12
N PRO A 195 -28.77 -11.45 8.23
CA PRO A 195 -28.94 -12.71 7.48
C PRO A 195 -27.93 -12.88 6.34
N LEU A 196 -27.66 -14.14 5.97
CA LEU A 196 -26.84 -14.47 4.79
C LEU A 196 -27.59 -14.16 3.49
N GLY A 197 -26.84 -14.00 2.40
CA GLY A 197 -27.39 -13.67 1.08
C GLY A 197 -27.76 -12.20 0.88
N VAL A 198 -27.52 -11.35 1.88
CA VAL A 198 -27.57 -9.88 1.73
C VAL A 198 -26.15 -9.35 1.66
N GLN A 199 -25.76 -8.80 0.50
CA GLN A 199 -24.47 -8.13 0.37
C GLN A 199 -24.41 -6.98 1.38
N THR A 200 -23.36 -6.96 2.18
CA THR A 200 -23.25 -6.11 3.36
C THR A 200 -21.85 -5.52 3.41
N GLN A 201 -21.76 -4.19 3.38
CA GLN A 201 -20.52 -3.45 3.55
C GLN A 201 -20.25 -3.28 5.06
N ILE A 202 -19.02 -3.53 5.47
CA ILE A 202 -18.53 -3.18 6.81
C ILE A 202 -17.54 -2.04 6.63
N SER A 203 -17.75 -0.96 7.37
CA SER A 203 -16.86 0.21 7.43
C SER A 203 -16.39 0.44 8.86
N ALA A 204 -15.10 0.67 9.08
CA ALA A 204 -14.56 1.15 10.34
C ALA A 204 -13.91 2.52 10.15
N THR A 205 -14.27 3.48 11.00
CA THR A 205 -13.63 4.80 11.03
C THR A 205 -13.25 5.26 12.43
N ASN A 206 -12.08 5.88 12.54
CA ASN A 206 -11.59 6.58 13.74
C ASN A 206 -11.80 8.11 13.63
N GLY A 207 -12.50 8.59 12.58
CA GLY A 207 -12.72 10.00 12.26
C GLY A 207 -11.65 10.65 11.38
N VAL A 208 -10.54 9.95 11.11
CA VAL A 208 -9.47 10.35 10.18
C VAL A 208 -9.38 9.35 9.03
N ASP A 209 -9.18 8.08 9.39
CA ASP A 209 -9.15 6.94 8.47
C ASP A 209 -10.56 6.34 8.31
N VAL A 210 -10.80 5.75 7.15
CA VAL A 210 -11.94 4.88 6.86
C VAL A 210 -11.38 3.64 6.17
N VAL A 211 -11.70 2.46 6.71
CA VAL A 211 -11.38 1.16 6.08
C VAL A 211 -12.70 0.44 5.83
N THR A 212 -12.82 -0.23 4.69
CA THR A 212 -14.06 -0.89 4.25
C THR A 212 -13.79 -2.28 3.69
N THR A 213 -14.76 -3.18 3.84
CA THR A 213 -14.77 -4.51 3.18
C THR A 213 -16.20 -4.98 2.96
N TYR A 214 -16.44 -5.90 2.03
CA TYR A 214 -17.69 -6.67 1.98
C TYR A 214 -17.60 -7.94 2.83
N ALA A 215 -18.73 -8.37 3.37
CA ALA A 215 -18.88 -9.73 3.87
C ALA A 215 -18.83 -10.75 2.72
N ASP A 216 -18.19 -11.89 2.96
CA ASP A 216 -18.13 -13.03 2.03
C ASP A 216 -19.51 -13.73 1.89
N ALA A 217 -19.59 -14.75 1.02
CA ALA A 217 -20.81 -15.53 0.81
C ALA A 217 -21.32 -16.27 2.06
N ASN A 218 -20.47 -16.47 3.07
CA ASN A 218 -20.80 -17.07 4.37
C ASN A 218 -21.08 -16.00 5.45
N GLY A 219 -21.06 -14.71 5.08
CA GLY A 219 -21.25 -13.58 5.97
C GLY A 219 -20.00 -13.12 6.73
N ASN A 220 -18.84 -13.74 6.55
CA ASN A 220 -17.61 -13.36 7.27
C ASN A 220 -17.01 -12.07 6.70
N PHE A 221 -16.45 -11.22 7.55
CA PHE A 221 -15.70 -10.05 7.12
C PHE A 221 -14.39 -9.91 7.89
N LEU A 222 -13.40 -9.26 7.24
CA LEU A 222 -12.12 -8.92 7.83
C LEU A 222 -11.66 -7.55 7.33
N LEU A 223 -11.53 -6.60 8.25
CA LEU A 223 -10.91 -5.31 8.01
C LEU A 223 -9.44 -5.38 8.41
N LEU A 224 -8.55 -4.93 7.53
CA LEU A 224 -7.09 -5.02 7.68
C LEU A 224 -6.44 -3.63 7.65
N GLY A 225 -5.22 -3.51 8.18
CA GLY A 225 -4.45 -2.28 8.11
C GLY A 225 -5.01 -1.15 8.98
N LEU A 226 -5.74 -1.46 10.05
CA LEU A 226 -6.30 -0.45 10.97
C LEU A 226 -5.21 0.04 11.93
N THR A 227 -5.02 1.35 12.07
CA THR A 227 -4.11 1.91 13.08
C THR A 227 -4.65 1.64 14.49
N ALA A 228 -3.79 1.58 15.50
CA ALA A 228 -4.26 1.36 16.88
C ALA A 228 -5.07 2.57 17.39
N GLY A 229 -6.25 2.31 17.94
CA GLY A 229 -7.18 3.35 18.38
C GLY A 229 -8.62 2.87 18.44
N SER A 230 -9.53 3.81 18.73
CA SER A 230 -10.95 3.52 18.93
C SER A 230 -11.76 3.81 17.65
N TYR A 231 -12.51 2.82 17.16
CA TYR A 231 -13.27 2.90 15.92
C TYR A 231 -14.78 2.89 16.15
N THR A 232 -15.51 3.54 15.24
CA THR A 232 -16.93 3.25 15.00
C THR A 232 -17.02 2.32 13.80
N VAL A 233 -17.59 1.14 14.00
CA VAL A 233 -17.86 0.14 12.96
C VAL A 233 -19.32 0.24 12.54
N THR A 234 -19.57 0.40 11.25
CA THR A 234 -20.91 0.44 10.65
C THR A 234 -21.05 -0.74 9.70
N VAL A 235 -22.14 -1.49 9.87
CA VAL A 235 -22.50 -2.65 9.05
C VAL A 235 -23.73 -2.25 8.24
N THR A 236 -23.53 -2.00 6.95
CA THR A 236 -24.52 -1.46 6.02
C THR A 236 -24.98 -2.56 5.06
N PRO A 237 -26.21 -3.10 5.20
CA PRO A 237 -26.77 -4.03 4.23
C PRO A 237 -27.11 -3.30 2.92
N ASN A 238 -27.15 -4.02 1.79
CA ASN A 238 -27.63 -3.49 0.52
C ASN A 238 -29.04 -2.87 0.71
N PRO A 239 -29.29 -1.61 0.28
CA PRO A 239 -30.57 -0.93 0.49
C PRO A 239 -31.81 -1.68 -0.04
N ALA A 240 -31.66 -2.49 -1.09
CA ALA A 240 -32.75 -3.31 -1.64
C ALA A 240 -33.29 -4.37 -0.64
N SER A 241 -32.50 -4.74 0.36
CA SER A 241 -32.91 -5.68 1.42
C SER A 241 -33.91 -5.09 2.43
N GLN A 242 -34.07 -3.76 2.47
CA GLN A 242 -34.86 -3.03 3.47
C GLN A 242 -34.40 -3.18 4.94
N LEU A 243 -33.25 -3.82 5.18
CA LEU A 243 -32.64 -3.96 6.49
C LEU A 243 -31.95 -2.66 6.93
N THR A 244 -31.84 -2.45 8.24
CA THR A 244 -31.28 -1.24 8.84
C THR A 244 -29.80 -1.39 9.22
N PRO A 245 -28.92 -0.41 8.92
CA PRO A 245 -27.51 -0.49 9.30
C PRO A 245 -27.30 -0.63 10.81
N SER A 246 -26.36 -1.49 11.21
CA SER A 246 -25.94 -1.67 12.61
C SER A 246 -24.67 -0.87 12.90
N ILE A 247 -24.62 -0.17 14.05
CA ILE A 247 -23.48 0.67 14.42
C ILE A 247 -22.92 0.22 15.78
N LEU A 248 -21.65 -0.15 15.79
CA LEU A 248 -20.88 -0.48 16.99
C LEU A 248 -19.88 0.65 17.23
N LYS A 249 -19.87 1.22 18.44
CA LYS A 249 -18.98 2.32 18.83
C LYS A 249 -17.92 1.84 19.80
N ASN A 250 -16.78 2.54 19.82
CA ASN A 250 -15.66 2.29 20.70
C ASN A 250 -15.06 0.87 20.54
N VAL A 251 -14.92 0.44 19.28
CA VAL A 251 -14.22 -0.80 18.93
C VAL A 251 -12.71 -0.51 18.99
N GLU A 252 -12.06 -0.98 20.05
CA GLU A 252 -10.62 -0.75 20.28
C GLU A 252 -9.77 -1.68 19.41
N VAL A 253 -8.97 -1.10 18.50
CA VAL A 253 -7.96 -1.80 17.70
C VAL A 253 -6.61 -1.70 18.39
N THR A 254 -5.88 -2.82 18.42
CA THR A 254 -4.49 -2.87 18.89
C THR A 254 -3.59 -3.49 17.81
N VAL A 255 -2.34 -3.00 17.73
CA VAL A 255 -1.33 -3.49 16.78
C VAL A 255 -1.14 -5.01 16.91
N GLU A 256 -1.02 -5.69 15.77
CA GLU A 256 -0.81 -7.14 15.63
C GLU A 256 -1.89 -8.01 16.31
N LYS A 257 -3.10 -7.48 16.52
CA LYS A 257 -4.22 -8.21 17.12
C LYS A 257 -5.50 -8.10 16.30
N ASP A 258 -6.27 -9.18 16.35
CA ASP A 258 -7.64 -9.21 15.86
C ASP A 258 -8.63 -8.82 16.95
N THR A 259 -9.50 -7.87 16.60
CA THR A 259 -10.64 -7.43 17.42
C THR A 259 -11.90 -8.06 16.85
N SER A 260 -12.19 -9.28 17.28
CA SER A 260 -13.37 -10.01 16.79
C SER A 260 -14.67 -9.48 17.40
N LEU A 261 -15.62 -9.13 16.53
CA LEU A 261 -16.97 -8.64 16.87
C LEU A 261 -18.00 -9.76 16.99
N GLY A 262 -17.65 -10.99 16.63
CA GLY A 262 -18.57 -12.12 16.59
C GLY A 262 -19.67 -11.97 15.54
N VAL A 263 -20.88 -12.46 15.86
CA VAL A 263 -22.03 -12.45 14.93
C VAL A 263 -22.87 -11.18 15.11
N ILE A 264 -22.98 -10.37 14.06
CA ILE A 264 -23.79 -9.16 14.01
C ILE A 264 -25.08 -9.47 13.23
N THR A 265 -26.23 -9.43 13.91
CA THR A 265 -27.55 -9.65 13.27
C THR A 265 -28.20 -8.32 12.92
N ILE A 266 -28.31 -8.05 11.62
CA ILE A 266 -28.97 -6.89 11.02
C ILE A 266 -30.50 -7.13 11.04
N LYS A 267 -31.30 -6.06 11.18
CA LYS A 267 -32.77 -6.12 11.35
C LYS A 267 -33.50 -5.11 10.49
#